data_AF-A0A7S4PE55-F1
#
_entry.id   AF-A0A7S4PE55-F1
#
_cell.length_a   1.000
_cell.length_b   1.000
_cell.length_c   1.000
_cell.angle_alpha   90.00
_cell.angle_beta   90.00
_cell.angle_gamma   90.00
#
_symmetry.space_group_name_H-M   'P 1'
#
loop_
_entity.id
_entity.type
_entity.pdbx_description
1 polymer ?
#
loop_
_entity_poly.entity_id
_entity_poly.type
_entity_poly.pdbx_seq_one_letter_code
_entity_poly.pdbx_strand_id
1 'polypeptide(L)'
;MDMKRDQWMESKPMSDSEDEEKVNIWMDLELDPAERQKRKERQERDQDNFIRDEILDNAEVICAQMITAGGDFLFRQLGSFDAILVDEVAQCTEINTIVPIVQRGCSRLVLSGDHCQLPPTVQSEEAEERGMSVSLYARLVREGLEAKFLDTQFRSHPKLMEFSSKMVYDGRLKDGIRGEERPALQGFVWPRRDVPVAFVDMG
;
A
#
# COMPACT_ATOMS: atom_id res chain seq x y z
N MET A 1 -1.57 -0.61 -49.68
CA MET A 1 -1.45 -2.08 -49.82
C MET A 1 -0.41 -2.32 -50.89
N ASP A 2 0.80 -2.63 -50.46
CA ASP A 2 2.01 -2.58 -51.27
C ASP A 2 2.19 -3.90 -52.05
N MET A 3 2.03 -3.87 -53.38
CA MET A 3 2.10 -5.04 -54.28
C MET A 3 3.40 -5.87 -54.15
N LYS A 4 4.47 -5.29 -53.59
CA LYS A 4 5.74 -5.98 -53.37
C LYS A 4 5.72 -6.91 -52.16
N ARG A 5 4.85 -6.65 -51.18
CA ARG A 5 4.70 -7.45 -49.96
C ARG A 5 4.06 -8.80 -50.27
N ASP A 6 3.02 -8.78 -51.09
CA ASP A 6 2.28 -9.99 -51.48
C ASP A 6 3.16 -10.93 -52.32
N GLN A 7 3.97 -10.37 -53.23
CA GLN A 7 4.91 -11.15 -54.05
C GLN A 7 6.02 -11.83 -53.24
N TRP A 8 6.44 -11.25 -52.11
CA TRP A 8 7.49 -11.84 -51.27
C TRP A 8 6.92 -12.94 -50.36
N MET A 9 5.75 -12.70 -49.76
CA MET A 9 5.02 -13.65 -48.89
C MET A 9 4.57 -14.92 -49.63
N GLU A 10 4.17 -14.82 -50.90
CA GLU A 10 3.72 -15.96 -51.71
C GLU A 10 4.86 -16.91 -52.14
N SER A 11 6.13 -16.48 -52.02
CA SER A 11 7.26 -17.14 -52.67
C SER A 11 8.11 -18.07 -51.78
N LYS A 12 7.83 -18.19 -50.48
CA LYS A 12 8.70 -18.97 -49.56
C LYS A 12 7.93 -19.85 -48.56
N PRO A 13 8.44 -21.07 -48.27
CA PRO A 13 7.90 -21.91 -47.22
C PRO A 13 8.12 -21.27 -45.84
N MET A 14 7.02 -21.07 -45.11
CA MET A 14 7.00 -20.56 -43.74
C MET A 14 7.54 -21.65 -42.80
N SER A 15 8.85 -21.68 -42.53
CA SER A 15 9.41 -22.64 -41.55
C SER A 15 10.49 -22.12 -40.60
N ASP A 16 11.08 -20.94 -40.82
CA ASP A 16 12.26 -20.51 -40.04
C ASP A 16 12.02 -19.19 -39.29
N SER A 17 12.28 -19.18 -37.98
CA SER A 17 12.14 -18.00 -37.10
C SER A 17 12.98 -16.79 -37.53
N GLU A 18 14.07 -17.03 -38.28
CA GLU A 18 14.91 -15.98 -38.87
C GLU A 18 14.21 -15.20 -40.00
N ASP A 19 13.25 -15.81 -40.69
CA ASP A 19 12.52 -15.16 -41.77
C ASP A 19 11.37 -14.29 -41.21
N GLU A 20 10.78 -14.64 -40.07
CA GLU A 20 9.82 -13.77 -39.35
C GLU A 20 10.47 -12.51 -38.79
N GLU A 21 11.68 -12.63 -38.23
CA GLU A 21 12.42 -11.48 -37.69
C GLU A 21 12.77 -10.48 -38.81
N LYS A 22 13.21 -10.98 -39.97
CA LYS A 22 13.45 -10.15 -41.16
C LYS A 22 12.17 -9.45 -41.62
N VAL A 23 11.03 -10.15 -41.71
CA VAL A 23 9.75 -9.55 -42.11
C VAL A 23 9.34 -8.43 -41.14
N ASN A 24 9.52 -8.63 -39.84
CA ASN A 24 9.21 -7.61 -38.84
C ASN A 24 10.11 -6.36 -38.98
N ILE A 25 11.41 -6.55 -39.22
CA ILE A 25 12.36 -5.45 -39.45
C ILE A 25 11.98 -4.67 -40.71
N TRP A 26 11.67 -5.34 -41.82
CA TRP A 26 11.25 -4.70 -43.06
C TRP A 26 9.94 -3.91 -42.88
N MET A 27 8.94 -4.50 -42.21
CA MET A 27 7.70 -3.79 -41.88
C MET A 27 7.93 -2.56 -40.99
N ASP A 28 8.85 -2.63 -40.04
CA ASP A 28 9.19 -1.47 -39.20
C ASP A 28 9.91 -0.37 -39.99
N LEU A 29 10.75 -0.72 -40.98
CA LEU A 29 11.43 0.26 -41.81
C LEU A 29 10.48 1.05 -42.73
N GLU A 30 9.33 0.47 -43.10
CA GLU A 30 8.29 1.11 -43.92
C GLU A 30 7.39 2.08 -43.13
N LEU A 31 7.31 1.95 -41.80
CA LEU A 31 6.53 2.86 -40.95
C LEU A 31 7.19 4.25 -40.90
N ASP A 32 6.38 5.32 -40.79
CA ASP A 32 6.94 6.64 -40.52
C ASP A 32 7.68 6.66 -39.15
N PRO A 33 8.61 7.60 -38.91
CA PRO A 33 9.37 7.64 -37.66
C PRO A 33 8.51 7.76 -36.39
N ALA A 34 7.37 8.45 -36.45
CA ALA A 34 6.46 8.63 -35.31
C ALA A 34 5.63 7.37 -35.03
N GLU A 35 5.20 6.64 -36.05
CA GLU A 35 4.53 5.35 -35.92
C GLU A 35 5.47 4.27 -35.40
N ARG A 36 6.72 4.25 -35.88
CA ARG A 36 7.78 3.38 -35.36
C ARG A 36 8.02 3.61 -33.87
N GLN A 37 8.11 4.89 -33.46
CA GLN A 37 8.31 5.26 -32.06
C GLN A 37 7.13 4.81 -31.19
N LYS A 38 5.88 5.08 -31.61
CA LYS A 38 4.68 4.62 -30.90
C LYS A 38 4.60 3.09 -30.77
N ARG A 39 5.02 2.37 -31.82
CA ARG A 39 5.03 0.90 -31.81
C ARG A 39 6.05 0.36 -30.80
N LYS A 40 7.26 0.94 -30.75
CA LYS A 40 8.27 0.61 -29.74
C LYS A 40 7.79 0.89 -28.32
N GLU A 41 7.26 2.08 -28.06
CA GLU A 41 6.70 2.44 -26.74
C GLU A 41 5.57 1.50 -26.30
N ARG A 42 4.76 1.03 -27.25
CA ARG A 42 3.73 0.03 -26.98
C ARG A 42 4.34 -1.33 -26.65
N GLN A 43 5.34 -1.80 -27.41
CA GLN A 43 6.01 -3.07 -27.13
C GLN A 43 6.71 -3.05 -25.77
N GLU A 44 7.40 -1.96 -25.43
CA GLU A 44 8.04 -1.78 -24.12
C GLU A 44 7.00 -1.84 -23.00
N ARG A 45 5.88 -1.11 -23.13
CA ARG A 45 4.79 -1.16 -22.15
C ARG A 45 4.14 -2.54 -22.04
N ASP A 46 3.95 -3.24 -23.16
CA ASP A 46 3.35 -4.57 -23.17
C ASP A 46 4.30 -5.58 -22.49
N GLN A 47 5.62 -5.44 -22.71
CA GLN A 47 6.65 -6.24 -22.04
C GLN A 47 6.71 -5.95 -20.53
N ASP A 48 6.67 -4.67 -20.13
CA ASP A 48 6.64 -4.27 -18.72
C ASP A 48 5.40 -4.78 -18.01
N ASN A 49 4.24 -4.71 -18.66
CA ASN A 49 2.99 -5.28 -18.14
C ASN A 49 3.09 -6.79 -17.98
N PHE A 50 3.67 -7.50 -18.95
CA PHE A 50 3.86 -8.95 -18.87
C PHE A 50 4.72 -9.34 -17.67
N ILE A 51 5.88 -8.71 -17.52
CA ILE A 51 6.80 -8.98 -16.39
C ILE A 51 6.12 -8.67 -15.06
N ARG A 52 5.41 -7.54 -14.99
CA ARG A 52 4.68 -7.14 -13.78
C ARG A 52 3.61 -8.17 -13.42
N ASP A 53 2.78 -8.57 -14.38
CA ASP A 53 1.69 -9.50 -14.14
C ASP A 53 2.26 -10.88 -13.71
N GLU A 54 3.36 -11.33 -14.32
CA GLU A 54 4.09 -12.54 -13.88
C GLU A 54 4.59 -12.44 -12.44
N ILE A 55 5.18 -11.29 -12.04
CA ILE A 55 5.64 -11.07 -10.66
C ILE A 55 4.46 -11.11 -9.68
N LEU A 56 3.35 -10.44 -10.03
CA LEU A 56 2.18 -10.34 -9.18
C LEU A 56 1.47 -11.69 -9.02
N ASP A 57 1.34 -12.47 -10.09
CA ASP A 57 0.72 -13.80 -10.07
C ASP A 57 1.51 -14.81 -9.25
N ASN A 58 2.84 -14.66 -9.19
CA ASN A 58 3.73 -15.53 -8.39
C ASN A 58 3.99 -15.00 -6.97
N ALA A 59 3.47 -13.83 -6.62
CA ALA A 59 3.68 -13.25 -5.30
C ALA A 59 2.79 -13.91 -4.25
N GLU A 60 3.39 -14.39 -3.16
CA GLU A 60 2.64 -14.91 -2.00
C GLU A 60 1.97 -13.76 -1.19
N VAL A 61 2.60 -12.58 -1.20
CA VAL A 61 2.14 -11.38 -0.49
C VAL A 61 2.35 -10.15 -1.36
N ILE A 62 1.30 -9.35 -1.50
CA ILE A 62 1.34 -8.07 -2.22
C ILE A 62 1.08 -6.94 -1.21
N CYS A 63 2.06 -6.04 -1.08
CA CYS A 63 1.95 -4.85 -0.24
C CYS A 63 1.69 -3.63 -1.11
N ALA A 64 0.62 -2.88 -0.82
CA ALA A 64 0.28 -1.66 -1.53
C ALA A 64 -0.43 -0.67 -0.61
N GLN A 65 -0.38 0.61 -0.96
CA GLN A 65 -1.23 1.62 -0.33
C GLN A 65 -2.69 1.38 -0.73
N MET A 66 -3.63 1.74 0.14
CA MET A 66 -5.07 1.54 -0.11
C MET A 66 -5.55 2.20 -1.41
N ILE A 67 -5.05 3.40 -1.71
CA ILE A 67 -5.38 4.12 -2.96
C ILE A 67 -4.92 3.35 -4.20
N THR A 68 -3.75 2.71 -4.14
CA THR A 68 -3.20 1.90 -5.23
C THR A 68 -3.97 0.59 -5.38
N ALA A 69 -4.34 -0.04 -4.26
CA ALA A 69 -5.13 -1.27 -4.23
C ALA A 69 -6.56 -1.08 -4.79
N GLY A 70 -7.12 0.13 -4.66
CA GLY A 70 -8.41 0.52 -5.25
C GLY A 70 -8.33 0.91 -6.73
N GLY A 71 -7.13 0.92 -7.32
CA GLY A 71 -6.89 1.25 -8.71
C GLY A 71 -6.69 0.02 -9.58
N ASP A 72 -7.09 0.15 -10.86
CA ASP A 72 -6.93 -0.92 -11.85
C ASP A 72 -5.49 -1.12 -12.34
N PHE A 73 -4.61 -0.14 -12.14
CA PHE A 73 -3.29 -0.15 -12.78
C PHE A 73 -2.46 -1.39 -12.42
N LEU A 74 -2.40 -1.74 -11.13
CA LEU A 74 -1.66 -2.92 -10.67
C LEU A 74 -2.56 -4.15 -10.50
N PHE A 75 -3.84 -3.96 -10.20
CA PHE A 75 -4.68 -5.05 -9.70
C PHE A 75 -5.74 -5.53 -10.67
N ARG A 76 -5.87 -4.96 -11.87
CA ARG A 76 -6.93 -5.35 -12.83
C ARG A 76 -6.90 -6.83 -13.19
N GLN A 77 -5.71 -7.42 -13.35
CA GLN A 77 -5.55 -8.83 -13.69
C GLN A 77 -5.51 -9.73 -12.46
N LEU A 78 -5.28 -9.15 -11.29
CA LEU A 78 -5.28 -9.88 -10.03
C LEU A 78 -6.72 -10.22 -9.66
N GLY A 79 -6.97 -11.50 -9.44
CA GLY A 79 -8.23 -12.01 -8.93
C GLY A 79 -8.49 -11.64 -7.47
N SER A 80 -9.33 -12.43 -6.82
CA SER A 80 -9.63 -12.24 -5.40
C SER A 80 -8.53 -12.76 -4.49
N PHE A 81 -8.42 -12.17 -3.31
CA PHE A 81 -7.45 -12.59 -2.29
C PHE A 81 -8.08 -13.54 -1.28
N ASP A 82 -7.34 -14.54 -0.82
CA ASP A 82 -7.79 -15.38 0.30
C ASP A 82 -7.93 -14.58 1.60
N ALA A 83 -7.04 -13.61 1.79
CA ALA A 83 -6.99 -12.74 2.95
C ALA A 83 -6.53 -11.33 2.57
N ILE A 84 -7.13 -10.31 3.19
CA ILE A 84 -6.67 -8.92 3.14
C ILE A 84 -6.35 -8.48 4.56
N LEU A 85 -5.15 -7.89 4.74
CA LEU A 85 -4.75 -7.22 5.97
C LEU A 85 -4.58 -5.74 5.68
N VAL A 86 -5.28 -4.90 6.44
CA VAL A 86 -5.13 -3.45 6.38
C VAL A 86 -4.51 -2.99 7.68
N ASP A 87 -3.30 -2.44 7.61
CA ASP A 87 -2.62 -1.83 8.74
C ASP A 87 -2.89 -0.31 8.79
N GLU A 88 -2.77 0.27 9.99
CA GLU A 88 -3.10 1.69 10.26
C GLU A 88 -4.48 2.12 9.75
N VAL A 89 -5.46 1.22 9.78
CA VAL A 89 -6.80 1.47 9.20
C VAL A 89 -7.52 2.65 9.86
N ALA A 90 -7.18 2.97 11.11
CA ALA A 90 -7.75 4.10 11.84
C ALA A 90 -7.44 5.46 11.18
N GLN A 91 -6.34 5.55 10.42
CA GLN A 91 -5.90 6.73 9.69
C GLN A 91 -6.47 6.80 8.26
N CYS A 92 -7.21 5.78 7.81
CA CYS A 92 -7.84 5.75 6.49
C CYS A 92 -9.29 6.22 6.57
N THR A 93 -9.72 7.08 5.65
CA THR A 93 -11.15 7.35 5.49
C THR A 93 -11.86 6.06 5.15
N GLU A 94 -13.12 5.94 5.59
CA GLU A 94 -13.91 4.74 5.37
C GLU A 94 -13.96 4.32 3.88
N ILE A 95 -14.11 5.29 2.98
CA ILE A 95 -14.17 5.03 1.53
C ILE A 95 -12.84 4.45 1.03
N ASN A 96 -11.71 5.01 1.46
CA ASN A 96 -10.39 4.53 1.07
C ASN A 96 -10.14 3.09 1.55
N THR A 97 -10.76 2.69 2.66
CA THR A 97 -10.69 1.31 3.15
C THR A 97 -11.61 0.37 2.37
N ILE A 98 -12.87 0.76 2.14
CA ILE A 98 -13.89 -0.12 1.56
C ILE A 98 -13.62 -0.43 0.09
N VAL A 99 -13.24 0.57 -0.72
CA VAL A 99 -13.07 0.41 -2.18
C VAL A 99 -12.12 -0.75 -2.54
N PRO A 100 -10.89 -0.83 -2.04
CA PRO A 100 -10.00 -1.94 -2.37
C PRO A 100 -10.51 -3.28 -1.83
N ILE A 101 -11.09 -3.32 -0.63
CA ILE A 101 -11.63 -4.56 -0.05
C ILE A 101 -12.75 -5.13 -0.93
N VAL A 102 -13.66 -4.28 -1.41
CA VAL A 102 -14.79 -4.72 -2.25
C VAL A 102 -14.34 -5.08 -3.66
N GLN A 103 -13.48 -4.27 -4.29
CA GLN A 103 -13.01 -4.53 -5.64
C GLN A 103 -12.19 -5.82 -5.74
N ARG A 104 -11.33 -6.05 -4.75
CA ARG A 104 -10.46 -7.23 -4.73
C ARG A 104 -11.21 -8.44 -4.17
N GLY A 105 -12.07 -8.24 -3.18
CA GLY A 105 -12.77 -9.33 -2.51
C GLY A 105 -11.81 -10.15 -1.65
N CYS A 106 -12.32 -10.64 -0.50
CA CYS A 106 -11.58 -11.57 0.32
C CYS A 106 -12.47 -12.49 1.14
N SER A 107 -11.95 -13.67 1.46
CA SER A 107 -12.62 -14.60 2.40
C SER A 107 -12.31 -14.26 3.86
N ARG A 108 -11.20 -13.58 4.12
CA ARG A 108 -10.76 -13.16 5.46
C ARG A 108 -10.27 -11.72 5.42
N LEU A 109 -10.78 -10.90 6.32
CA LEU A 109 -10.37 -9.51 6.46
C LEU A 109 -9.80 -9.29 7.87
N VAL A 110 -8.60 -8.74 7.95
CA VAL A 110 -7.96 -8.31 9.20
C VAL A 110 -7.75 -6.81 9.14
N LEU A 111 -8.30 -6.10 10.11
CA LEU A 111 -8.15 -4.65 10.26
C LEU A 111 -7.28 -4.39 11.50
N SER A 112 -6.09 -3.84 11.28
CA SER A 112 -5.13 -3.46 12.30
C SER A 112 -4.99 -1.94 12.34
N GLY A 113 -5.02 -1.39 13.54
CA GLY A 113 -4.92 0.05 13.76
C GLY A 113 -5.39 0.40 15.16
N ASP A 114 -5.33 1.69 15.46
CA ASP A 114 -5.68 2.20 16.77
C ASP A 114 -6.64 3.40 16.67
N HIS A 115 -7.91 3.15 16.97
CA HIS A 115 -8.95 4.18 17.01
C HIS A 115 -8.73 5.29 18.03
N CYS A 116 -7.82 5.11 19.00
CA CYS A 116 -7.46 6.14 19.96
C CYS A 116 -6.32 7.05 19.46
N GLN A 117 -5.70 6.72 18.32
CA GLN A 117 -4.67 7.55 17.67
C GLN A 117 -5.30 8.50 16.63
N LEU A 118 -4.48 9.02 15.72
CA LEU A 118 -4.90 10.04 14.76
C LEU A 118 -6.01 9.52 13.84
N PRO A 119 -7.11 10.28 13.66
CA PRO A 119 -8.11 9.99 12.63
C PRO A 119 -7.55 10.31 11.23
N PRO A 120 -8.27 9.94 10.16
CA PRO A 120 -7.95 10.34 8.81
C PRO A 120 -7.97 11.87 8.64
N THR A 121 -6.95 12.39 7.96
CA THR A 121 -6.87 13.82 7.64
C THR A 121 -7.86 14.20 6.55
N VAL A 122 -8.78 15.11 6.85
CA VAL A 122 -9.75 15.66 5.89
C VAL A 122 -9.49 17.16 5.75
N GLN A 123 -9.22 17.63 4.51
CA GLN A 123 -8.91 19.05 4.27
C GLN A 123 -10.15 19.95 4.25
N SER A 124 -11.32 19.38 3.90
CA SER A 124 -12.58 20.11 3.86
C SER A 124 -13.25 20.04 5.22
N GLU A 125 -13.36 21.19 5.89
CA GLU A 125 -14.06 21.32 7.17
C GLU A 125 -15.50 20.81 7.08
N GLU A 126 -16.23 21.18 6.02
CA GLU A 126 -17.59 20.67 5.78
C GLU A 126 -17.63 19.14 5.67
N ALA A 127 -16.68 18.52 4.98
CA ALA A 127 -16.63 17.07 4.85
C ALA A 127 -16.26 16.39 6.18
N GLU A 128 -15.37 16.99 6.95
CA GLU A 128 -15.00 16.53 8.29
C GLU A 128 -16.20 16.58 9.25
N GLU A 129 -16.93 17.70 9.28
CA GLU A 129 -18.16 17.86 10.08
C GLU A 129 -19.24 16.85 9.70
N ARG A 130 -19.31 16.47 8.42
CA ARG A 130 -20.22 15.43 7.91
C ARG A 130 -19.72 14.00 8.15
N GLY A 131 -18.57 13.83 8.84
CA GLY A 131 -18.07 12.55 9.30
C GLY A 131 -17.07 11.86 8.37
N MET A 132 -16.46 12.56 7.40
CA MET A 132 -15.47 11.97 6.50
C MET A 132 -14.17 11.56 7.23
N SER A 133 -13.91 12.11 8.42
CA SER A 133 -12.82 11.72 9.33
C SER A 133 -13.18 10.51 10.21
N VAL A 134 -14.35 9.90 10.06
CA VAL A 134 -14.65 8.63 10.72
C VAL A 134 -14.08 7.49 9.87
N SER A 135 -13.11 6.77 10.41
CA SER A 135 -12.57 5.57 9.77
C SER A 135 -13.52 4.38 9.87
N LEU A 136 -13.38 3.42 8.96
CA LEU A 136 -14.15 2.17 9.01
C LEU A 136 -13.97 1.46 10.36
N TYR A 137 -12.75 1.46 10.89
CA TYR A 137 -12.44 0.82 12.17
C TYR A 137 -13.17 1.50 13.33
N ALA A 138 -13.10 2.83 13.42
CA ALA A 138 -13.80 3.58 14.46
C ALA A 138 -15.31 3.34 14.40
N ARG A 139 -15.89 3.31 13.20
CA ARG A 139 -17.30 2.98 13.00
C ARG A 139 -17.63 1.57 13.49
N LEU A 140 -16.87 0.54 13.08
CA LEU A 140 -17.13 -0.84 13.48
C LEU A 140 -17.05 -1.04 14.99
N VAL A 141 -16.05 -0.46 15.65
CA VAL A 141 -15.94 -0.49 17.11
C VAL A 141 -17.14 0.17 17.78
N ARG A 142 -17.60 1.33 17.26
CA ARG A 142 -18.79 2.03 17.77
C ARG A 142 -20.07 1.20 17.62
N GLU A 143 -20.20 0.45 16.53
CA GLU A 143 -21.35 -0.45 16.29
C GLU A 143 -21.25 -1.78 17.07
N GLY A 144 -20.26 -1.92 17.97
CA GLY A 144 -20.16 -3.04 18.89
C GLY A 144 -19.28 -4.20 18.41
N LEU A 145 -18.51 -4.02 17.33
CA LEU A 145 -17.48 -4.99 16.96
C LEU A 145 -16.37 -4.97 18.02
N GLU A 146 -16.16 -6.09 18.70
CA GLU A 146 -15.09 -6.20 19.70
C GLU A 146 -13.72 -6.18 19.03
N ALA A 147 -12.98 -5.08 19.23
CA ALA A 147 -11.59 -4.98 18.81
C ALA A 147 -10.68 -5.70 19.82
N LYS A 148 -9.80 -6.58 19.31
CA LYS A 148 -8.79 -7.23 20.13
C LYS A 148 -7.68 -6.23 20.48
N PHE A 149 -7.66 -5.81 21.74
CA PHE A 149 -6.63 -4.91 22.26
C PHE A 149 -5.34 -5.67 22.57
N LEU A 150 -4.22 -5.24 21.98
CA LEU A 150 -2.89 -5.72 22.34
C LEU A 150 -2.36 -4.86 23.48
N ASP A 151 -2.41 -5.40 24.70
CA ASP A 151 -2.27 -4.63 25.93
C ASP A 151 -0.84 -4.51 26.44
N THR A 152 0.18 -4.98 25.71
CA THR A 152 1.57 -4.91 26.13
C THR A 152 2.44 -4.18 25.11
N GLN A 153 3.09 -3.09 25.53
CA GLN A 153 4.00 -2.30 24.70
C GLN A 153 5.47 -2.69 24.93
N PHE A 154 6.27 -2.70 23.87
CA PHE A 154 7.71 -3.05 23.90
C PHE A 154 8.61 -1.94 23.33
N ARG A 155 8.04 -0.78 22.96
CA ARG A 155 8.74 0.27 22.23
C ARG A 155 9.48 1.22 23.17
N SER A 156 8.77 1.75 24.16
CA SER A 156 9.17 2.94 24.91
C SER A 156 9.42 2.63 26.39
N HIS A 157 10.24 3.47 27.04
CA HIS A 157 10.49 3.35 28.48
C HIS A 157 9.17 3.39 29.27
N PRO A 158 8.95 2.56 30.31
CA PRO A 158 7.71 2.51 31.10
C PRO A 158 7.21 3.90 31.56
N LYS A 159 8.14 4.75 32.00
CA LYS A 159 7.83 6.13 32.43
C LYS A 159 7.36 7.08 31.32
N LEU A 160 7.74 6.83 30.07
CA LEU A 160 7.20 7.58 28.91
C LEU A 160 5.75 7.16 28.63
N MET A 161 5.46 5.86 28.73
CA MET A 161 4.13 5.32 28.40
C MET A 161 3.11 5.50 29.51
N GLU A 162 3.54 5.75 30.75
CA GLU A 162 2.64 5.90 31.92
C GLU A 162 1.51 6.90 31.68
N PHE A 163 1.81 8.06 31.08
CA PHE A 163 0.80 9.08 30.77
C PHE A 163 -0.18 8.60 29.70
N SER A 164 0.32 8.15 28.54
CA SER A 164 -0.53 7.69 27.45
C SER A 164 -1.38 6.49 27.84
N SER A 165 -0.83 5.54 28.60
CA SER A 165 -1.57 4.40 29.15
C SER A 165 -2.79 4.88 29.95
N LYS A 166 -2.59 5.80 30.91
CA LYS A 166 -3.67 6.31 31.77
C LYS A 166 -4.68 7.18 31.02
N MET A 167 -4.21 8.06 30.13
CA MET A 167 -5.07 9.07 29.50
C MET A 167 -5.82 8.57 28.26
N VAL A 168 -5.23 7.62 27.53
CA VAL A 168 -5.75 7.17 26.23
C VAL A 168 -6.33 5.75 26.32
N TYR A 169 -5.75 4.90 27.17
CA TYR A 169 -6.09 3.47 27.25
C TYR A 169 -6.60 3.04 28.63
N ASP A 170 -7.10 3.97 29.45
CA ASP A 170 -7.65 3.71 30.80
C ASP A 170 -6.70 2.92 31.74
N GLY A 171 -5.40 3.09 31.56
CA GLY A 171 -4.36 2.37 32.31
C GLY A 171 -4.20 0.90 31.94
N ARG A 172 -4.85 0.43 30.85
CA ARG A 172 -4.82 -0.97 30.41
C ARG A 172 -3.54 -1.35 29.68
N LEU A 173 -2.79 -0.37 29.15
CA LEU A 173 -1.53 -0.61 28.43
C LEU A 173 -0.39 -0.89 29.42
N LYS A 174 0.16 -2.10 29.35
CA LYS A 174 1.23 -2.67 30.17
C LYS A 174 2.58 -2.54 29.49
N ASP A 175 3.63 -2.55 30.28
CA ASP A 175 5.02 -2.57 29.79
C ASP A 175 5.54 -4.00 29.69
N GLY A 176 6.00 -4.39 28.50
CA GLY A 176 6.66 -5.67 28.24
C GLY A 176 8.18 -5.60 28.34
N ILE A 177 8.72 -4.40 28.59
CA ILE A 177 10.14 -4.12 28.76
C ILE A 177 10.37 -3.37 30.06
N ARG A 178 11.54 -3.57 30.66
CA ARG A 178 11.96 -2.80 31.82
C ARG A 178 12.60 -1.48 31.42
N GLY A 179 12.67 -0.54 32.37
CA GLY A 179 13.29 0.76 32.13
C GLY A 179 14.77 0.67 31.75
N GLU A 180 15.48 -0.32 32.29
CA GLU A 180 16.90 -0.55 32.00
C GLU A 180 17.15 -0.96 30.53
N GLU A 181 16.14 -1.46 29.83
CA GLU A 181 16.21 -1.82 28.40
C GLU A 181 16.01 -0.61 27.47
N ARG A 182 15.61 0.55 28.04
CA ARG A 182 15.46 1.84 27.34
C ARG A 182 16.07 2.97 28.18
N PRO A 183 17.38 2.91 28.47
CA PRO A 183 18.02 3.84 29.39
C PRO A 183 17.94 5.28 28.86
N ALA A 184 17.97 6.23 29.80
CA ALA A 184 18.03 7.64 29.45
C ALA A 184 19.30 7.97 28.65
N LEU A 185 19.18 8.89 27.68
CA LEU A 185 20.31 9.30 26.85
C LEU A 185 21.41 9.90 27.71
N GLN A 186 22.64 9.47 27.46
CA GLN A 186 23.82 10.04 28.12
C GLN A 186 24.12 11.42 27.56
N GLY A 187 24.72 12.29 28.38
CA GLY A 187 25.09 13.65 27.99
C GLY A 187 23.96 14.69 28.08
N PHE A 188 22.72 14.26 28.33
CA PHE A 188 21.61 15.16 28.64
C PHE A 188 21.41 15.28 30.16
N VAL A 189 21.26 16.50 30.67
CA VAL A 189 20.98 16.73 32.09
C VAL A 189 19.48 16.56 32.34
N TRP A 190 19.07 15.33 32.61
CA TRP A 190 17.67 15.01 32.88
C TRP A 190 17.20 15.64 34.21
N PRO A 191 15.98 16.23 34.26
CA PRO A 191 15.39 16.71 35.52
C PRO A 191 15.29 15.62 36.59
N ARG A 192 15.09 14.37 36.15
CA ARG A 192 15.17 13.15 36.96
C ARG A 192 16.09 12.15 36.28
N ARG A 193 17.14 11.70 36.97
CA ARG A 193 18.23 10.89 36.39
C ARG A 193 17.75 9.60 35.69
N ASP A 194 16.76 8.92 36.27
CA ASP A 194 16.30 7.61 35.79
C ASP A 194 14.98 7.70 35.01
N VAL A 195 14.57 8.90 34.59
CA VAL A 195 13.34 9.14 33.85
C VAL A 195 13.69 9.87 32.56
N PRO A 196 13.61 9.21 31.38
CA PRO A 196 13.93 9.82 30.09
C PRO A 196 12.80 10.73 29.59
N VAL A 197 12.34 11.65 30.44
CA VAL A 197 11.27 12.61 30.15
C VAL A 197 11.69 13.97 30.69
N ALA A 198 11.66 14.97 29.82
CA ALA A 198 11.86 16.37 30.19
C ALA A 198 10.91 17.24 29.36
N PHE A 199 10.22 18.17 30.01
CA PHE A 199 9.57 19.30 29.34
C PHE A 199 10.48 20.50 29.50
N VAL A 200 10.99 21.02 28.38
CA VAL A 200 11.90 22.17 28.35
C VAL A 200 11.08 23.38 27.92
N ASP A 201 10.99 24.36 28.79
CA ASP A 201 10.42 25.66 28.43
C ASP A 201 11.43 26.42 27.55
N MET A 202 10.99 26.80 26.36
CA MET A 202 11.83 27.47 25.36
C MET A 202 11.62 28.99 25.32
N GLY A 203 10.66 29.53 26.09
CA GLY A 203 10.32 30.95 26.09
C GLY A 203 9.46 31.40 24.92
#